data_AF-A0A142WNZ5-F1
#
_entry.id   AF-A0A142WNZ5-F1
#
_cell.length_a   1.000
_cell.length_b   1.000
_cell.length_c   1.000
_cell.angle_alpha   90.00
_cell.angle_beta   90.00
_cell.angle_gamma   90.00
#
_symmetry.space_group_name_H-M   'P 1'
#
loop_
_entity.id
_entity.type
_entity.pdbx_description
1 polymer ?
#
loop_
_entity_poly.entity_id
_entity_poly.type
_entity_poly.pdbx_seq_one_letter_code
_entity_poly.pdbx_strand_id
1 'polypeptide(L)'
;MPNLSGYGLARELRRRSGLDKTLLVAYSAYVDPAEARAAGFDYWFVKPTPISAFLQVLKEFEVMKKRLDQVEEAAREQGHVVHEVRDLMKEVKSDINEIKTGLQEDVKDLKVQLQEVKEDVQEIKEQLRRSEDGSPDGDAADTSSS
;
A
#
# COMPACT_ATOMS: atom_id res chain seq x y z
N MET A 1 20.67 -27.79 -33.57
CA MET A 1 20.77 -26.42 -34.10
C MET A 1 22.23 -26.15 -34.40
N PRO A 2 22.61 -25.85 -35.65
CA PRO A 2 24.00 -25.54 -35.94
C PRO A 2 24.36 -24.21 -35.23
N ASN A 3 25.47 -24.22 -34.48
CA ASN A 3 26.09 -23.08 -33.77
C ASN A 3 25.53 -22.65 -32.39
N LEU A 4 24.55 -23.35 -31.80
CA LEU A 4 24.09 -23.03 -30.44
C LEU A 4 24.40 -24.18 -29.48
N SER A 5 25.24 -23.90 -28.47
CA SER A 5 25.51 -24.86 -27.40
C SER A 5 24.28 -25.04 -26.50
N GLY A 6 24.18 -26.18 -25.80
CA GLY A 6 23.09 -26.42 -24.85
C GLY A 6 22.98 -25.33 -23.77
N TYR A 7 24.13 -24.83 -23.30
CA TYR A 7 24.18 -23.69 -22.37
C TYR A 7 23.70 -22.38 -23.01
N GLY A 8 24.06 -22.12 -24.27
CA GLY A 8 23.56 -20.96 -25.01
C GLY A 8 22.05 -20.99 -25.19
N LEU A 9 21.49 -22.17 -25.49
CA LEU A 9 20.04 -22.37 -25.58
C LEU A 9 19.35 -22.13 -24.23
N ALA A 10 19.90 -22.64 -23.12
CA ALA A 10 19.33 -22.43 -21.80
C ALA A 10 19.27 -20.94 -21.42
N ARG A 11 20.36 -20.19 -21.67
CA ARG A 11 20.40 -18.74 -21.44
C ARG A 11 19.35 -18.01 -22.28
N GLU A 12 19.16 -18.43 -23.52
CA GLU A 12 18.15 -17.83 -24.40
C GLU A 12 16.72 -18.12 -23.92
N LEU A 13 16.44 -19.35 -23.47
CA LEU A 13 15.14 -19.70 -22.90
C LEU A 13 14.83 -18.88 -21.64
N ARG A 14 15.83 -18.66 -20.78
CA ARG A 14 15.68 -17.84 -19.57
C ARG A 14 15.41 -16.37 -19.86
N ARG A 15 15.82 -15.84 -21.02
CA ARG A 15 15.54 -14.46 -21.44
C ARG A 15 14.15 -14.27 -22.04
N ARG A 16 13.47 -15.34 -22.45
CA ARG A 16 12.14 -15.26 -23.07
C ARG A 16 11.05 -15.23 -22.01
N SER A 17 10.24 -14.18 -22.04
CA SER A 17 9.06 -14.05 -21.17
C SER A 17 8.14 -15.26 -21.32
N GLY A 18 7.82 -15.92 -20.20
CA GLY A 18 6.95 -17.10 -20.18
C GLY A 18 7.70 -18.43 -20.25
N LEU A 19 9.01 -18.42 -20.54
CA LEU A 19 9.90 -19.60 -20.47
C LEU A 19 10.97 -19.46 -19.38
N ASP A 20 11.04 -18.31 -18.73
CA ASP A 20 11.95 -18.00 -17.63
C ASP A 20 11.80 -18.99 -16.46
N LYS A 21 10.60 -19.55 -16.26
CA LYS A 21 10.28 -20.54 -15.21
C LYS A 21 10.24 -22.00 -15.69
N THR A 22 10.50 -22.28 -16.96
CA THR A 22 10.46 -23.65 -17.49
C THR A 22 11.52 -24.52 -16.82
N LEU A 23 11.18 -25.76 -16.45
CA LEU A 23 12.17 -26.70 -15.92
C LEU A 23 13.17 -27.07 -17.03
N LEU A 24 14.45 -26.79 -16.80
CA LEU A 24 15.55 -27.12 -17.71
C LEU A 24 16.45 -28.19 -17.10
N VAL A 25 16.58 -29.31 -17.81
CA VAL A 25 17.43 -30.44 -17.39
C VAL A 25 18.53 -30.66 -18.43
N ALA A 26 19.79 -30.56 -18.02
CA ALA A 26 20.93 -30.90 -18.88
C ALA A 26 21.15 -32.42 -18.88
N TYR A 27 21.26 -33.03 -20.06
CA TYR A 27 21.57 -34.46 -20.19
C TYR A 27 22.67 -34.66 -21.22
N SER A 28 23.91 -34.91 -20.77
CA SER A 28 25.07 -34.97 -21.65
C SER A 28 26.09 -36.03 -21.21
N ALA A 29 27.14 -36.22 -22.00
CA ALA A 29 28.27 -37.08 -21.62
C ALA A 29 29.22 -36.39 -20.62
N TYR A 30 29.13 -35.07 -20.48
CA TYR A 30 29.93 -34.27 -19.57
C TYR A 30 29.18 -32.98 -19.25
N VAL A 31 29.05 -32.66 -17.97
CA VAL A 31 28.46 -31.41 -17.50
C VAL A 31 29.43 -30.76 -16.53
N ASP A 32 29.71 -29.47 -16.73
CA ASP A 32 30.21 -28.60 -15.68
C ASP A 32 29.02 -28.06 -14.87
N PRO A 33 28.87 -28.43 -13.57
CA PRO A 33 27.78 -27.95 -12.73
C PRO A 33 27.74 -26.42 -12.57
N ALA A 34 28.90 -25.77 -12.53
CA ALA A 34 28.99 -24.32 -12.37
C ALA A 34 28.47 -23.62 -13.62
N GLU A 35 28.87 -24.11 -14.80
CA GLU A 35 28.39 -23.58 -16.08
C GLU A 35 26.89 -23.88 -16.30
N ALA A 36 26.43 -25.09 -15.96
CA ALA A 36 25.03 -25.48 -16.07
C ALA A 36 24.13 -24.56 -15.23
N ARG A 37 24.52 -24.30 -13.98
CA ARG A 37 23.79 -23.38 -13.11
C ARG A 37 23.81 -21.95 -13.65
N ALA A 38 24.96 -21.46 -14.10
CA ALA A 38 25.08 -20.12 -14.68
C ALA A 38 24.27 -19.96 -15.97
N ALA A 39 24.08 -21.04 -16.74
CA ALA A 39 23.23 -21.07 -17.92
C ALA A 39 21.73 -21.15 -17.60
N GLY A 40 21.38 -21.44 -16.34
CA GLY A 40 20.00 -21.52 -15.86
C GLY A 40 19.39 -22.91 -15.88
N PHE A 41 20.18 -23.99 -15.92
CA PHE A 41 19.67 -25.35 -15.71
C PHE A 41 19.29 -25.58 -14.25
N ASP A 42 18.17 -26.28 -14.03
CA ASP A 42 17.66 -26.65 -12.71
C ASP A 42 18.27 -27.98 -12.25
N TYR A 43 18.46 -28.91 -13.20
CA TYR A 43 19.06 -30.21 -12.96
C TYR A 43 20.04 -30.55 -14.08
N TRP A 44 20.98 -31.46 -13.78
CA TRP A 44 21.90 -32.01 -14.77
C TRP A 44 22.22 -33.47 -14.51
N PHE A 45 22.47 -34.19 -15.59
CA PHE A 45 22.71 -35.62 -15.61
C PHE A 45 23.85 -35.94 -16.57
N VAL A 46 24.79 -36.75 -16.08
CA VAL A 46 25.91 -37.28 -16.85
C VAL A 46 25.64 -38.73 -17.20
N LYS A 47 25.83 -39.07 -18.47
CA LYS A 47 25.63 -40.43 -18.97
C LYS A 47 26.76 -41.38 -18.50
N PRO A 48 26.44 -42.64 -18.16
CA PRO A 48 25.09 -43.21 -18.10
C PRO A 48 24.37 -42.80 -16.81
N THR A 49 23.16 -42.27 -16.94
CA THR A 49 22.31 -41.97 -15.80
C THR A 49 21.29 -43.09 -15.64
N PRO A 50 21.17 -43.72 -14.47
CA PRO A 50 20.15 -44.73 -14.24
C PRO A 50 18.76 -44.10 -14.34
N ILE A 51 17.82 -44.83 -14.97
CA ILE A 51 16.45 -44.33 -15.18
C ILE A 51 15.75 -43.95 -13.88
N SER A 52 16.12 -44.59 -12.76
CA SER A 52 15.63 -44.26 -11.42
C SER A 52 15.96 -42.83 -11.00
N ALA A 53 17.16 -42.33 -11.29
CA ALA A 53 17.56 -40.96 -10.97
C ALA A 53 16.76 -39.93 -11.79
N PHE A 54 16.44 -40.25 -13.04
CA PHE A 54 15.56 -39.42 -13.88
C PHE A 54 14.11 -39.42 -13.36
N LEU A 55 13.58 -40.59 -13.00
CA LEU A 55 12.24 -40.73 -12.42
C LEU A 55 12.10 -39.97 -11.09
N GLN A 56 13.17 -39.87 -10.31
CA GLN A 56 13.17 -39.10 -9.07
C GLN A 56 12.93 -37.61 -9.31
N VAL A 57 13.62 -37.02 -10.29
CA VAL A 57 13.40 -35.60 -10.66
C VAL A 57 11.99 -35.37 -11.19
N LEU A 58 11.44 -36.30 -11.98
CA LEU A 58 10.06 -36.21 -12.43
C LEU A 58 9.06 -36.27 -11.26
N LYS A 59 9.31 -37.12 -10.27
CA LYS A 59 8.47 -37.25 -9.08
C LYS A 59 8.53 -35.99 -8.21
N GLU A 60 9.71 -35.38 -8.05
CA GLU A 60 9.88 -34.09 -7.38
C GLU A 60 9.08 -32.99 -8.09
N PHE A 61 9.11 -32.97 -9.43
CA PHE A 61 8.32 -32.02 -10.21
C PHE A 61 6.82 -32.22 -10.04
N GLU A 62 6.34 -33.47 -9.97
CA GLU A 62 4.93 -33.77 -9.72
C GLU A 62 4.47 -33.26 -8.34
N VAL A 63 5.31 -33.43 -7.32
CA VAL A 63 5.04 -32.90 -5.97
C VAL A 63 5.04 -31.37 -5.97
N MET A 64 5.99 -30.75 -6.67
CA MET A 64 6.05 -29.29 -6.79
C MET A 64 4.83 -28.73 -7.51
N LYS A 65 4.37 -29.40 -8.58
CA LYS A 65 3.14 -29.03 -9.29
C LYS A 65 1.91 -29.11 -8.37
N LYS A 66 1.76 -30.19 -7.60
CA LYS A 66 0.66 -30.31 -6.62
C LYS A 66 0.68 -29.20 -5.59
N ARG A 67 1.86 -28.78 -5.12
CA ARG A 67 2.00 -27.64 -4.21
C ARG A 67 1.62 -26.32 -4.89
N LEU A 68 1.95 -26.15 -6.18
CA LEU A 68 1.55 -24.97 -6.94
C LEU A 68 0.04 -24.92 -7.14
N ASP A 69 -0.59 -26.05 -7.47
CA ASP A 69 -2.05 -26.16 -7.58
C ASP A 69 -2.72 -25.86 -6.22
N GLN A 70 -2.15 -26.34 -5.12
CA GLN A 70 -2.61 -26.02 -3.76
C GLN A 70 -2.42 -24.55 -3.38
N VAL A 71 -1.32 -23.92 -3.81
CA VAL A 71 -1.09 -22.48 -3.61
C VAL A 71 -2.04 -21.66 -4.47
N GLU A 72 -2.33 -22.08 -5.69
CA GLU A 72 -3.31 -21.43 -6.56
C GLU A 72 -4.72 -21.54 -5.97
N GLU A 73 -5.09 -22.69 -5.44
CA GLU A 73 -6.38 -22.90 -4.77
C GLU A 73 -6.48 -22.14 -3.45
N ALA A 74 -5.42 -22.16 -2.63
CA ALA A 74 -5.35 -21.34 -1.42
C ALA A 74 -5.36 -19.84 -1.74
N ALA A 75 -4.75 -19.42 -2.85
CA ALA A 75 -4.82 -18.03 -3.33
C ALA A 75 -6.22 -17.68 -3.86
N ARG A 76 -6.96 -18.63 -4.44
CA ARG A 76 -8.38 -18.46 -4.79
C ARG A 76 -9.25 -18.35 -3.54
N GLU A 77 -9.03 -19.19 -2.53
CA GLU A 77 -9.74 -19.12 -1.24
C GLU A 77 -9.43 -17.80 -0.50
N GLN A 78 -8.19 -17.31 -0.55
CA GLN A 78 -7.82 -15.97 -0.05
C GLN A 78 -8.36 -14.81 -0.91
N GLY A 79 -8.96 -15.09 -2.07
CA GLY A 79 -9.64 -14.11 -2.90
C GLY A 79 -10.80 -13.41 -2.18
N HIS A 80 -11.45 -14.07 -1.23
CA HIS A 80 -12.53 -13.46 -0.43
C HIS A 80 -12.00 -12.39 0.53
N VAL A 81 -10.87 -12.65 1.20
CA VAL A 81 -10.25 -11.69 2.14
C VAL A 81 -9.72 -10.47 1.40
N VAL A 82 -9.16 -10.63 0.20
CA VAL A 82 -8.67 -9.49 -0.60
C VAL A 82 -9.84 -8.64 -1.12
N HIS A 83 -10.96 -9.25 -1.51
CA HIS A 83 -12.16 -8.52 -1.90
C HIS A 83 -12.82 -7.81 -0.71
N GLU A 84 -12.96 -8.47 0.44
CA GLU A 84 -13.47 -7.85 1.67
C GLU A 84 -12.59 -6.71 2.17
N VAL A 85 -11.26 -6.88 2.19
CA VAL A 85 -10.32 -5.81 2.55
C VAL A 85 -10.40 -4.66 1.55
N ARG A 86 -10.55 -4.95 0.25
CA ARG A 86 -10.71 -3.91 -0.77
C ARG A 86 -12.02 -3.15 -0.61
N ASP A 87 -13.12 -3.83 -0.28
CA ASP A 87 -14.42 -3.21 -0.11
C ASP A 87 -14.50 -2.41 1.20
N LEU A 88 -13.99 -2.95 2.31
CA LEU A 88 -13.78 -2.19 3.55
C LEU A 88 -12.89 -0.96 3.33
N MET A 89 -11.83 -1.08 2.52
CA MET A 89 -10.96 0.05 2.23
C MET A 89 -11.62 1.13 1.35
N LYS A 90 -12.63 0.77 0.55
CA LYS A 90 -13.48 1.77 -0.13
C LYS A 90 -14.41 2.46 0.85
N GLU A 91 -15.04 1.72 1.76
CA GLU A 91 -15.91 2.27 2.81
C GLU A 91 -15.15 3.24 3.71
N VAL A 92 -14.01 2.82 4.26
CA VAL A 92 -13.13 3.67 5.09
C VAL A 92 -12.71 4.95 4.35
N LYS A 93 -12.46 4.87 3.03
CA LYS A 93 -12.12 6.06 2.23
C LYS A 93 -13.32 6.99 2.05
N SER A 94 -14.53 6.45 1.95
CA SER A 94 -15.77 7.24 1.94
C SER A 94 -15.95 7.98 3.26
N ASP A 95 -15.86 7.26 4.37
CA ASP A 95 -16.01 7.82 5.72
C ASP A 95 -15.00 8.93 5.99
N ILE A 96 -13.73 8.73 5.60
CA ILE A 96 -12.69 9.76 5.73
C ILE A 96 -13.06 11.02 4.95
N ASN A 97 -13.64 10.89 3.76
CA ASN A 97 -14.06 12.05 2.97
C ASN A 97 -15.27 12.75 3.58
N GLU A 98 -16.23 12.00 4.12
CA GLU A 98 -17.40 12.54 4.82
C GLU A 98 -16.98 13.29 6.08
N ILE A 99 -16.15 12.68 6.94
CA ILE A 99 -15.59 13.32 8.14
C ILE A 99 -14.81 14.57 7.76
N LYS A 100 -13.97 14.50 6.72
CA LYS A 100 -13.20 15.68 6.26
C LYS A 100 -14.13 16.81 5.83
N THR A 101 -15.22 16.49 5.14
CA THR A 101 -16.18 17.47 4.66
C THR A 101 -16.93 18.10 5.83
N GLY A 102 -17.42 17.30 6.77
CA GLY A 102 -18.06 17.79 8.00
C GLY A 102 -17.13 18.67 8.83
N LEU A 103 -15.88 18.25 9.04
CA LEU A 103 -14.90 19.06 9.77
C LEU A 103 -14.60 20.38 9.06
N GLN A 104 -14.59 20.41 7.72
CA GLN A 104 -14.42 21.65 6.97
C GLN A 104 -15.62 22.59 7.12
N GLU A 105 -16.82 22.06 7.26
CA GLU A 105 -18.04 22.81 7.51
C GLU A 105 -18.05 23.38 8.93
N ASP A 106 -17.81 22.54 9.95
CA ASP A 106 -17.70 22.97 11.35
C ASP A 106 -16.65 24.07 11.53
N VAL A 107 -15.51 23.97 10.86
CA VAL A 107 -14.46 25.00 10.91
C VAL A 107 -14.90 26.32 10.25
N LYS A 108 -15.74 26.27 9.20
CA LYS A 108 -16.31 27.49 8.60
C LYS A 108 -17.32 28.12 9.55
N ASP A 109 -18.21 27.33 10.13
CA ASP A 109 -19.24 27.81 11.05
C ASP A 109 -18.59 28.42 12.30
N LEU A 110 -17.57 27.77 12.86
CA LEU A 110 -16.79 28.31 13.95
C LEU A 110 -16.10 29.63 13.59
N LYS A 111 -15.62 29.80 12.35
CA LYS A 111 -15.05 31.08 11.92
C LYS A 111 -16.09 32.18 11.84
N VAL A 112 -17.31 31.86 11.37
CA VAL A 112 -18.42 32.81 11.33
C VAL A 112 -18.79 33.25 12.74
N GLN A 113 -19.05 32.29 13.63
CA GLN A 113 -19.39 32.58 15.03
C GLN A 113 -18.28 33.36 15.75
N LEU A 114 -17.01 33.05 15.49
CA LEU A 114 -15.89 33.79 16.07
C LEU A 114 -15.81 35.24 15.55
N GLN A 115 -16.18 35.46 14.29
CA GLN A 115 -16.23 36.80 13.71
C GLN A 115 -17.36 37.64 14.33
N GLU A 116 -18.55 37.06 14.51
CA GLU A 116 -19.68 37.69 15.21
C GLU A 116 -19.30 38.07 16.64
N VAL A 117 -18.72 37.13 17.42
CA VAL A 117 -18.26 37.41 18.78
C VAL A 117 -17.20 38.50 18.82
N LYS A 118 -16.30 38.57 17.82
CA LYS A 118 -15.30 39.63 17.74
C LYS A 118 -15.93 40.99 17.50
N GLU A 119 -16.97 41.08 16.67
CA GLU A 119 -17.73 42.30 16.40
C GLU A 119 -18.45 42.77 17.68
N ASP A 120 -19.13 41.86 18.40
CA ASP A 120 -19.77 42.16 19.68
C ASP A 120 -18.77 42.69 20.73
N VAL A 121 -17.60 42.05 20.84
CA VAL A 121 -16.54 42.49 21.77
C VAL A 121 -16.00 43.88 21.40
N GLN A 122 -15.87 44.20 20.11
CA GLN A 122 -15.47 45.54 19.67
C GLN A 122 -16.51 46.58 20.04
N GLU A 123 -17.80 46.27 19.85
CA GLU A 123 -18.88 47.17 20.23
C GLU A 123 -18.91 47.43 21.73
N ILE A 124 -18.80 46.39 22.56
CA ILE A 124 -18.74 46.52 24.02
C ILE A 124 -17.56 47.38 24.46
N LYS A 125 -16.39 47.20 23.84
CA LYS A 125 -15.19 48.00 24.15
C LYS A 125 -15.39 49.48 23.82
N GLU A 126 -16.07 49.78 22.71
CA GLU A 126 -16.38 51.16 22.32
C GLU A 126 -17.43 51.79 23.25
N GLN A 127 -18.44 51.03 23.68
CA GLN A 127 -19.42 51.47 24.67
C GLN A 127 -18.75 51.76 26.03
N LEU A 128 -17.86 50.89 26.49
CA LEU A 128 -17.11 51.09 27.74
C LEU A 128 -16.24 52.35 27.68
N ARG A 129 -15.50 52.55 26.59
CA ARG A 129 -14.69 53.75 26.37
C ARG A 129 -15.54 55.03 26.42
N ARG A 130 -16.76 55.02 25.84
CA ARG A 130 -17.70 56.16 25.94
C ARG A 130 -18.18 56.39 27.37
N SER A 131 -18.34 55.34 28.16
CA SER A 131 -18.69 55.48 29.57
C SER A 131 -17.54 56.03 30.43
N GLU A 132 -16.28 55.76 30.07
CA GLU A 132 -15.09 56.28 30.74
C GLU A 132 -14.78 57.75 30.37
N ASP A 133 -14.96 58.15 29.11
CA ASP A 133 -14.83 59.56 28.67
C ASP A 133 -16.02 60.44 29.11
N GLY A 134 -17.09 59.82 29.61
CA GLY A 134 -18.35 60.47 29.99
C GLY A 134 -18.43 61.00 31.42
N SER A 135 -17.34 60.98 32.20
CA SER A 135 -17.29 61.65 33.50
C SER A 135 -16.48 62.94 33.43
N PRO A 136 -17.09 64.09 33.10
CA PRO A 136 -16.52 65.36 33.48
C PRO A 136 -16.62 65.52 35.00
N ASP A 137 -15.50 65.91 35.57
CA ASP A 137 -15.31 66.42 36.93
C ASP A 137 -16.49 67.22 37.49
N GLY A 138 -16.64 67.07 38.81
CA GLY A 138 -17.13 68.14 39.67
C GLY A 138 -18.65 68.28 39.69
N ASP A 139 -19.24 68.84 40.72
CA ASP A 139 -18.71 69.45 41.91
C ASP A 139 -19.94 69.68 42.81
N ALA A 140 -19.69 69.92 44.09
CA ALA A 140 -20.51 70.74 44.96
C ALA A 140 -22.03 70.43 44.97
N ALA A 141 -22.50 69.70 45.98
CA ALA A 141 -22.79 70.27 47.29
C ALA A 141 -24.29 70.55 47.45
N ASP A 142 -24.62 70.61 48.73
CA ASP A 142 -25.66 71.43 49.31
C ASP A 142 -27.02 70.77 49.57
N THR A 143 -27.03 70.15 50.75
CA THR A 143 -27.89 70.46 51.90
C THR A 143 -29.29 71.06 51.70
N SER A 144 -30.12 70.74 52.71
CA SER A 144 -31.35 71.42 53.14
C SER A 144 -32.63 70.98 52.42
N SER A 145 -33.53 70.31 53.15
CA SER A 145 -34.69 70.89 53.86
C SER A 145 -35.95 70.64 53.01
N SER A 146 -37.14 70.32 53.49
CA SER A 146 -37.77 70.19 54.82
C SER A 146 -39.01 69.31 54.66
#